data_AF-A0A6J4RPG3-F1
#
_entry.id   AF-A0A6J4RPG3-F1
#
_cell.length_a   1.000
_cell.length_b   1.000
_cell.length_c   1.000
_cell.angle_alpha   90.00
_cell.angle_beta   90.00
_cell.angle_gamma   90.00
#
_symmetry.space_group_name_H-M   'P 1'
#
loop_
_entity.id
_entity.type
_entity.pdbx_description
1 polymer ?
#
loop_
_entity_poly.entity_id
_entity_poly.type
_entity_poly.pdbx_seq_one_letter_code
_entity_poly.pdbx_strand_id
1 'polypeptide(L)'
;MGTLLLEEDLRTEGENSDVRLLARARTLAALDGVSGYRKVRLLEFLSETKLIGSRGESPIISLRFADLRNAPLVRREILSYTDLEKAQLNNANMDKVKLIDTNLRGADLTGADLTGADLTGADLTKAILKDAEGGISCQETEDAKSLEGATMPNGQLYGAWLEGKDGCQK
;
A
#
# COMPACT_ATOMS: atom_id res chain seq x y z
N MET A 1 -9.18 -31.61 19.52
CA MET A 1 -8.02 -31.06 18.79
C MET A 1 -8.28 -29.58 18.52
N GLY A 2 -7.92 -28.69 19.45
CA GLY A 2 -8.25 -27.26 19.34
C GLY A 2 -7.32 -26.35 20.14
N THR A 3 -6.10 -26.80 20.42
CA THR A 3 -5.12 -26.12 21.28
C THR A 3 -4.03 -25.37 20.49
N LEU A 4 -4.07 -25.33 19.16
CA LEU A 4 -2.86 -25.07 18.38
C LEU A 4 -2.57 -23.60 18.01
N LEU A 5 -3.29 -22.61 18.55
CA LEU A 5 -3.10 -21.20 18.13
C LEU A 5 -3.23 -20.17 19.26
N LEU A 6 -3.58 -20.59 20.48
CA LEU A 6 -3.83 -19.66 21.59
C LEU A 6 -2.62 -19.45 22.51
N GLU A 7 -1.55 -20.25 22.38
CA GLU A 7 -0.37 -20.13 23.24
C GLU A 7 0.76 -19.30 22.62
N GLU A 8 0.78 -19.10 21.31
CA GLU A 8 1.87 -18.44 20.59
C GLU A 8 1.55 -16.97 20.28
N ASP A 9 2.47 -16.06 20.67
CA ASP A 9 2.32 -14.62 20.44
C ASP A 9 2.75 -14.24 19.03
N LEU A 10 1.82 -13.65 18.26
CA LEU A 10 2.06 -13.05 16.95
C LEU A 10 3.34 -12.20 16.88
N ARG A 11 3.70 -11.50 17.96
CA ARG A 11 4.85 -10.60 18.00
C ARG A 11 6.19 -11.32 18.08
N THR A 12 6.25 -12.48 18.72
CA THR A 12 7.51 -13.21 18.94
C THR A 12 7.80 -14.23 17.85
N GLU A 13 6.77 -14.63 17.10
CA GLU A 13 6.91 -15.64 16.06
C GLU A 13 7.68 -15.18 14.82
N GLY A 14 8.28 -16.12 14.10
CA GLY A 14 8.94 -15.86 12.82
C GLY A 14 7.95 -15.46 11.72
N GLU A 15 8.41 -14.69 10.72
CA GLU A 15 7.59 -14.16 9.62
C GLU A 15 6.77 -15.23 8.89
N ASN A 16 7.31 -16.44 8.77
CA ASN A 16 6.69 -17.58 8.08
C ASN A 16 6.05 -18.61 9.04
N SER A 17 5.81 -18.25 10.31
CA SER A 17 5.10 -19.11 11.26
C SER A 17 3.64 -19.32 10.85
N ASP A 18 3.08 -20.48 11.19
CA ASP A 18 1.67 -20.79 10.93
C ASP A 18 0.72 -19.76 11.58
N VAL A 19 1.08 -19.23 12.75
CA VAL A 19 0.32 -18.20 13.47
C VAL A 19 0.25 -16.90 12.67
N ARG A 20 1.39 -16.39 12.18
CA ARG A 20 1.42 -15.16 11.35
C ARG A 20 0.76 -15.37 10.00
N LEU A 21 0.97 -16.52 9.36
CA LEU A 21 0.32 -16.86 8.10
C LEU A 21 -1.20 -16.92 8.25
N LEU A 22 -1.70 -17.53 9.32
CA LEU A 22 -3.14 -17.60 9.59
C LEU A 22 -3.72 -16.22 9.94
N ALA A 23 -3.03 -15.43 10.76
CA ALA A 23 -3.48 -14.07 11.09
C ALA A 23 -3.54 -13.19 9.84
N ARG A 24 -2.54 -13.29 8.96
CA ARG A 24 -2.54 -12.65 7.66
C ARG A 24 -3.71 -13.11 6.79
N ALA A 25 -3.90 -14.42 6.63
CA ALA A 25 -5.00 -14.96 5.83
C ALA A 25 -6.37 -14.48 6.32
N ARG A 26 -6.59 -14.47 7.65
CA ARG A 26 -7.83 -13.95 8.25
C ARG A 26 -8.00 -12.46 8.02
N THR A 27 -6.92 -11.69 8.10
CA THR A 27 -6.95 -10.25 7.86
C THR A 27 -7.33 -9.94 6.41
N LEU A 28 -6.74 -10.65 5.44
CA LEU A 28 -7.05 -10.47 4.02
C LEU A 28 -8.50 -10.86 3.70
N ALA A 29 -8.98 -12.00 4.24
CA ALA A 29 -10.38 -12.40 4.09
C ALA A 29 -11.35 -11.39 4.71
N ALA A 30 -10.97 -10.79 5.84
CA ALA A 30 -11.78 -9.76 6.48
C ALA A 30 -11.81 -8.46 5.65
N LEU A 31 -10.68 -8.06 5.05
CA LEU A 31 -10.64 -6.89 4.16
C LEU A 31 -11.51 -7.11 2.91
N ASP A 32 -11.44 -8.29 2.29
CA ASP A 32 -12.22 -8.63 1.09
C ASP A 32 -13.74 -8.62 1.36
N GLY A 33 -14.16 -9.12 2.53
CA GLY A 33 -15.57 -9.26 2.89
C GLY A 33 -16.29 -8.01 3.40
N VAL A 34 -15.62 -6.85 3.47
CA VAL A 34 -16.19 -5.64 4.11
C VAL A 34 -16.18 -4.41 3.21
N SER A 35 -17.10 -3.46 3.47
CA SER A 35 -17.19 -2.20 2.73
C SER A 35 -15.95 -1.31 2.94
N GLY A 36 -15.72 -0.36 2.03
CA GLY A 36 -14.56 0.57 2.08
C GLY A 36 -14.35 1.21 3.46
N TYR A 37 -15.38 1.78 4.08
CA TYR A 37 -15.28 2.36 5.44
C TYR A 37 -14.90 1.34 6.53
N ARG A 38 -15.31 0.07 6.37
CA ARG A 38 -14.94 -0.99 7.31
C ARG A 38 -13.50 -1.47 7.05
N LYS A 39 -13.03 -1.47 5.80
CA LYS A 39 -11.61 -1.69 5.48
C LYS A 39 -10.73 -0.68 6.22
N VAL A 40 -11.10 0.61 6.17
CA VAL A 40 -10.37 1.68 6.87
C VAL A 40 -10.33 1.44 8.39
N ARG A 41 -11.46 1.09 9.02
CA ARG A 41 -11.49 0.76 10.46
C ARG A 41 -10.61 -0.44 10.82
N LEU A 42 -10.56 -1.46 9.97
CA LEU A 42 -9.69 -2.61 10.19
C LEU A 42 -8.21 -2.20 10.08
N LEU A 43 -7.85 -1.41 9.08
CA LEU A 43 -6.51 -0.86 8.93
C LEU A 43 -6.11 0.05 10.10
N GLU A 44 -7.03 0.87 10.63
CA GLU A 44 -6.81 1.70 11.81
C GLU A 44 -6.42 0.83 13.00
N PHE A 45 -7.22 -0.20 13.29
CA PHE A 45 -6.94 -1.15 14.35
C PHE A 45 -5.57 -1.82 14.18
N LEU A 46 -5.26 -2.29 12.96
CA LEU A 46 -3.98 -2.95 12.68
C LEU A 46 -2.79 -2.00 12.84
N SER A 47 -2.95 -0.73 12.45
CA SER A 47 -1.94 0.31 12.59
C SER A 47 -1.73 0.69 14.07
N GLU A 48 -2.80 0.93 14.82
CA GLU A 48 -2.76 1.27 16.26
C GLU A 48 -2.11 0.17 17.10
N THR A 49 -2.36 -1.09 16.73
CA THR A 49 -1.78 -2.26 17.39
C THR A 49 -0.37 -2.61 16.88
N LYS A 50 0.15 -1.84 15.93
CA LYS A 50 1.45 -2.02 15.26
C LYS A 50 1.60 -3.41 14.63
N LEU A 51 0.50 -3.96 14.13
CA LEU A 51 0.50 -5.21 13.36
C LEU A 51 0.89 -4.96 11.90
N ILE A 52 0.68 -3.73 11.41
CA ILE A 52 1.17 -3.21 10.12
C ILE A 52 1.99 -1.93 10.36
N GLY A 53 2.69 -1.45 9.34
CA GLY A 53 3.35 -0.13 9.38
C GLY A 53 4.56 -0.05 10.32
N SER A 54 5.46 -1.04 10.27
CA SER A 54 6.64 -1.09 11.13
C SER A 54 7.85 -0.42 10.46
N ARG A 55 8.36 0.67 11.04
CA ARG A 55 9.56 1.34 10.55
C ARG A 55 10.82 0.52 10.90
N GLY A 56 11.49 -0.03 9.90
CA GLY A 56 12.77 -0.73 10.06
C GLY A 56 12.67 -2.18 10.55
N GLU A 57 11.45 -2.74 10.62
CA GLU A 57 11.19 -4.14 11.01
C GLU A 57 10.24 -4.79 10.00
N SER A 58 10.31 -6.12 9.83
CA SER A 58 9.29 -6.84 9.04
C SER A 58 7.91 -6.65 9.70
N PRO A 59 6.85 -6.32 8.93
CA PRO A 59 5.52 -6.19 9.48
C PRO A 59 5.05 -7.54 10.06
N ILE A 60 4.31 -7.50 11.17
CA ILE A 60 3.73 -8.72 11.77
C ILE A 60 2.69 -9.31 10.81
N ILE A 61 1.89 -8.44 10.19
CA ILE A 61 0.90 -8.80 9.17
C ILE A 61 1.27 -8.06 7.88
N SER A 62 1.66 -8.82 6.85
CA SER A 62 1.86 -8.26 5.50
C SER A 62 0.51 -8.07 4.79
N LEU A 63 0.31 -6.92 4.15
CA LEU A 63 -0.89 -6.61 3.36
C LEU A 63 -0.68 -6.80 1.85
N ARG A 64 0.33 -7.59 1.44
CA ARG A 64 0.49 -7.97 0.04
C ARG A 64 -0.80 -8.55 -0.53
N PHE A 65 -1.15 -8.18 -1.75
CA PHE A 65 -2.37 -8.61 -2.44
C PHE A 65 -3.69 -8.22 -1.76
N ALA A 66 -3.68 -7.33 -0.75
CA ALA A 66 -4.91 -6.92 -0.08
C ALA A 66 -5.88 -6.21 -1.04
N ASP A 67 -7.18 -6.49 -0.90
CA ASP A 67 -8.23 -5.72 -1.58
C ASP A 67 -8.58 -4.46 -0.78
N LEU A 68 -8.10 -3.32 -1.27
CA LEU A 68 -8.38 -1.98 -0.78
C LEU A 68 -9.11 -1.12 -1.82
N ARG A 69 -9.72 -1.74 -2.83
CA ARG A 69 -10.46 -1.04 -3.89
C ARG A 69 -11.58 -0.19 -3.32
N ASN A 70 -11.76 1.00 -3.88
CA ASN A 70 -12.77 1.99 -3.50
C ASN A 70 -12.74 2.38 -2.00
N ALA A 71 -11.64 2.12 -1.29
CA ALA A 71 -11.54 2.45 0.13
C ALA A 71 -11.26 3.95 0.31
N PRO A 72 -11.95 4.64 1.24
CA PRO A 72 -11.68 6.04 1.56
C PRO A 72 -10.51 6.14 2.56
N LEU A 73 -9.29 5.95 2.09
CA LEU A 73 -8.06 5.87 2.87
C LEU A 73 -7.49 7.23 3.32
N VAL A 74 -8.31 8.28 3.38
CA VAL A 74 -7.94 9.69 3.66
C VAL A 74 -7.26 9.97 5.02
N ARG A 75 -7.02 8.94 5.85
CA ARG A 75 -6.29 9.09 7.10
C ARG A 75 -4.80 9.10 6.84
N ARG A 76 -4.20 10.28 6.98
CA ARG A 76 -2.83 10.59 6.57
C ARG A 76 -1.81 9.49 6.87
N GLU A 77 -1.73 8.92 8.07
CA GLU A 77 -0.60 8.05 8.44
C GLU A 77 -0.88 6.54 8.39
N ILE A 78 -2.07 6.12 7.94
CA ILE A 78 -2.52 4.73 8.11
C ILE A 78 -1.71 3.69 7.32
N LEU A 79 -0.99 4.11 6.26
CA LEU A 79 -0.27 3.21 5.36
C LEU A 79 1.25 3.38 5.33
N SER A 80 1.82 4.36 6.04
CA SER A 80 3.28 4.51 6.09
C SER A 80 3.96 3.23 6.57
N TYR A 81 5.11 2.89 5.98
CA TYR A 81 5.92 1.71 6.28
C TYR A 81 5.18 0.36 6.04
N THR A 82 4.09 0.37 5.27
CA THR A 82 3.27 -0.83 5.07
C THR A 82 3.70 -1.60 3.83
N ASP A 83 3.60 -2.92 3.91
CA ASP A 83 3.82 -3.80 2.79
C ASP A 83 2.53 -4.04 2.00
N LEU A 84 2.38 -3.31 0.90
CA LEU A 84 1.24 -3.35 -0.03
C LEU A 84 1.64 -3.87 -1.42
N GLU A 85 2.72 -4.66 -1.53
CA GLU A 85 3.11 -5.23 -2.82
C GLU A 85 1.91 -5.98 -3.44
N LYS A 86 1.60 -5.62 -4.69
CA LYS A 86 0.48 -6.16 -5.49
C LYS A 86 -0.91 -5.98 -4.87
N ALA A 87 -1.07 -5.09 -3.89
CA ALA A 87 -2.39 -4.73 -3.39
C ALA A 87 -3.27 -4.12 -4.49
N GLN A 88 -4.59 -4.28 -4.34
CA GLN A 88 -5.60 -3.71 -5.23
C GLN A 88 -6.12 -2.43 -4.60
N LEU A 89 -5.74 -1.28 -5.15
CA LEU A 89 -6.09 0.07 -4.67
C LEU A 89 -6.90 0.85 -5.71
N ASN A 90 -7.52 0.15 -6.68
CA ASN A 90 -8.30 0.78 -7.74
C ASN A 90 -9.37 1.69 -7.15
N ASN A 91 -9.46 2.92 -7.67
CA ASN A 91 -10.39 3.97 -7.23
C ASN A 91 -10.37 4.24 -5.71
N ALA A 92 -9.29 3.88 -5.00
CA ALA A 92 -9.16 4.24 -3.60
C ALA A 92 -8.98 5.76 -3.49
N ASN A 93 -9.62 6.38 -2.50
CA ASN A 93 -9.37 7.79 -2.21
C ASN A 93 -8.21 7.86 -1.21
N MET A 94 -7.10 8.43 -1.65
CA MET A 94 -5.87 8.59 -0.89
C MET A 94 -5.43 10.06 -0.83
N ASP A 95 -6.38 11.01 -0.90
CA ASP A 95 -6.12 12.45 -0.75
C ASP A 95 -5.30 12.71 0.53
N LYS A 96 -4.13 13.32 0.35
CA LYS A 96 -3.17 13.68 1.42
C LYS A 96 -2.69 12.53 2.28
N VAL A 97 -2.76 11.29 1.80
CA VAL A 97 -2.24 10.12 2.51
C VAL A 97 -0.72 10.11 2.46
N LYS A 98 -0.09 9.81 3.59
CA LYS A 98 1.32 9.49 3.70
C LYS A 98 1.52 8.01 3.40
N LEU A 99 2.30 7.78 2.36
CA LEU A 99 2.77 6.48 1.90
C LEU A 99 4.28 6.37 2.11
N ILE A 100 4.77 6.99 3.19
CA ILE A 100 6.20 7.08 3.48
C ILE A 100 6.78 5.68 3.61
N ASP A 101 7.86 5.38 2.88
CA ASP A 101 8.54 4.07 2.86
C ASP A 101 7.58 2.87 2.64
N THR A 102 6.48 3.09 1.93
CA THR A 102 5.48 2.04 1.64
C THR A 102 5.92 1.20 0.45
N ASN A 103 5.82 -0.13 0.57
CA ASN A 103 6.08 -1.03 -0.55
C ASN A 103 4.80 -1.14 -1.40
N LEU A 104 4.78 -0.48 -2.56
CA LEU A 104 3.67 -0.49 -3.53
C LEU A 104 4.07 -1.25 -4.81
N ARG A 105 5.10 -2.11 -4.75
CA ARG A 105 5.59 -2.82 -5.93
C ARG A 105 4.47 -3.61 -6.59
N GLY A 106 4.23 -3.35 -7.88
CA GLY A 106 3.16 -4.01 -8.63
C GLY A 106 1.74 -3.77 -8.12
N ALA A 107 1.52 -2.82 -7.21
CA ALA A 107 0.18 -2.46 -6.76
C ALA A 107 -0.64 -1.85 -7.90
N ASP A 108 -1.94 -2.10 -7.90
CA ASP A 108 -2.86 -1.50 -8.87
C ASP A 108 -3.55 -0.28 -8.25
N LEU A 109 -3.10 0.91 -8.66
CA LEU A 109 -3.60 2.23 -8.26
C LEU A 109 -4.47 2.85 -9.36
N THR A 110 -4.99 2.06 -10.29
CA THR A 110 -5.79 2.58 -11.41
C THR A 110 -6.97 3.40 -10.90
N GLY A 111 -7.06 4.67 -11.32
CA GLY A 111 -8.12 5.59 -10.89
C GLY A 111 -8.07 6.01 -9.42
N ALA A 112 -7.01 5.70 -8.67
CA ALA A 112 -6.88 6.14 -7.29
C ALA A 112 -6.67 7.67 -7.23
N ASP A 113 -7.23 8.32 -6.21
CA ASP A 113 -6.96 9.75 -5.95
C ASP A 113 -5.73 9.88 -5.06
N LEU A 114 -4.61 10.32 -5.64
CA LEU A 114 -3.34 10.55 -4.95
C LEU A 114 -3.08 12.05 -4.70
N THR A 115 -4.10 12.90 -4.80
CA THR A 115 -3.95 14.35 -4.65
C THR A 115 -3.25 14.71 -3.34
N GLY A 116 -2.05 15.28 -3.44
CA GLY A 116 -1.24 15.69 -2.29
C GLY A 116 -0.76 14.55 -1.40
N ALA A 117 -0.75 13.31 -1.90
CA ALA A 117 -0.16 12.18 -1.20
C ALA A 117 1.36 12.37 -1.03
N ASP A 118 1.90 11.91 0.10
CA ASP A 118 3.33 11.93 0.37
C ASP A 118 3.92 10.56 0.04
N LEU A 119 4.66 10.50 -1.08
CA LEU A 119 5.28 9.29 -1.61
C LEU A 119 6.75 9.12 -1.19
N THR A 120 7.22 9.86 -0.18
CA THR A 120 8.63 9.83 0.26
C THR A 120 9.09 8.41 0.58
N GLY A 121 10.08 7.89 -0.14
CA GLY A 121 10.63 6.55 0.04
C GLY A 121 9.73 5.40 -0.44
N ALA A 122 8.55 5.69 -1.01
CA ALA A 122 7.66 4.65 -1.52
C ALA A 122 8.28 3.89 -2.70
N ASP A 123 8.14 2.57 -2.73
CA ASP A 123 8.58 1.75 -3.87
C ASP A 123 7.37 1.43 -4.77
N LEU A 124 7.25 2.15 -5.88
CA LEU A 124 6.22 2.01 -6.91
C LEU A 124 6.71 1.17 -8.10
N THR A 125 7.80 0.39 -7.97
CA THR A 125 8.32 -0.45 -9.05
C THR A 125 7.20 -1.31 -9.65
N LYS A 126 6.95 -1.18 -10.96
CA LYS A 126 5.89 -1.87 -11.70
C LYS A 126 4.46 -1.61 -11.22
N ALA A 127 4.22 -0.58 -10.41
CA ALA A 127 2.87 -0.19 -10.03
C ALA A 127 2.08 0.34 -11.25
N ILE A 128 0.75 0.23 -11.19
CA ILE A 128 -0.14 0.71 -12.25
C ILE A 128 -0.86 1.95 -11.73
N LEU A 129 -0.47 3.14 -12.19
CA LEU A 129 -1.05 4.43 -11.80
C LEU A 129 -1.98 5.00 -12.88
N LYS A 130 -2.35 4.19 -13.88
CA LYS A 130 -3.17 4.65 -15.00
C LYS A 130 -4.43 5.35 -14.50
N ASP A 131 -4.73 6.52 -15.04
CA ASP A 131 -5.90 7.32 -14.68
C ASP A 131 -5.92 7.76 -13.19
N ALA A 132 -4.82 7.63 -12.44
CA ALA A 132 -4.75 8.14 -11.07
C ALA A 132 -4.93 9.67 -11.03
N GLU A 133 -5.80 10.14 -10.13
CA GLU A 133 -6.12 11.55 -9.96
C GLU A 133 -5.08 12.26 -9.09
N GLY A 134 -5.00 13.59 -9.22
CA GLY A 134 -3.98 14.42 -8.59
C GLY A 134 -2.65 14.44 -9.33
N GLY A 135 -2.40 13.44 -10.19
CA GLY A 135 -1.11 13.23 -10.84
C GLY A 135 -0.04 12.78 -9.83
N ILE A 136 1.14 12.42 -10.34
CA ILE A 136 2.34 12.33 -9.51
C ILE A 136 3.23 13.52 -9.89
N SER A 137 3.56 14.35 -8.92
CA SER A 137 4.41 15.52 -9.12
C SER A 137 5.88 15.14 -9.30
N CYS A 138 6.68 16.06 -9.83
CA CYS A 138 8.11 15.81 -9.96
C CYS A 138 8.83 15.59 -8.64
N GLN A 139 8.44 16.35 -7.63
CA GLN A 139 8.93 16.15 -6.28
C GLN A 139 8.62 14.74 -5.78
N GLU A 140 7.38 14.26 -5.96
CA GLU A 140 7.00 12.91 -5.57
C GLU A 140 7.76 11.82 -6.34
N THR A 141 8.04 12.02 -7.64
CA THR A 141 8.85 11.05 -8.40
C THR A 141 10.31 11.00 -7.93
N GLU A 142 10.85 12.11 -7.45
CA GLU A 142 12.21 12.19 -6.89
C GLU A 142 12.29 11.65 -5.47
N ASP A 143 11.26 11.90 -4.67
CA ASP A 143 11.16 11.43 -3.29
C ASP A 143 10.84 9.94 -3.21
N ALA A 144 10.14 9.38 -4.20
CA ALA A 144 9.88 7.95 -4.29
C ALA A 144 11.18 7.15 -4.43
N LYS A 145 11.23 5.99 -3.79
CA LYS A 145 12.38 5.09 -3.86
C LYS A 145 12.60 4.51 -5.26
N SER A 146 11.52 4.22 -5.98
CA SER A 146 11.57 3.71 -7.35
C SER A 146 10.21 3.79 -8.02
N LEU A 147 10.19 4.15 -9.31
CA LEU A 147 9.05 3.97 -10.23
C LEU A 147 9.43 3.07 -11.42
N GLU A 148 10.49 2.28 -11.32
CA GLU A 148 10.98 1.46 -12.44
C GLU A 148 9.87 0.55 -12.99
N GLY A 149 9.59 0.66 -14.30
CA GLY A 149 8.55 -0.12 -14.96
C GLY A 149 7.11 0.18 -14.54
N ALA A 150 6.88 1.24 -13.74
CA ALA A 150 5.53 1.69 -13.41
C ALA A 150 4.81 2.20 -14.66
N THR A 151 3.48 2.01 -14.69
CA THR A 151 2.60 2.69 -15.64
C THR A 151 2.15 3.99 -15.01
N MET A 152 2.43 5.12 -15.65
CA MET A 152 2.14 6.48 -15.16
C MET A 152 0.67 6.87 -15.39
N PRO A 153 0.19 7.98 -14.80
CA PRO A 153 -1.21 8.41 -14.91
C PRO A 153 -1.74 8.53 -16.35
N ASN A 154 -0.91 8.98 -17.29
CA ASN A 154 -1.28 9.07 -18.71
C ASN A 154 -1.22 7.72 -19.46
N GLY A 155 -0.93 6.62 -18.77
CA GLY A 155 -0.82 5.26 -19.33
C GLY A 155 0.54 4.91 -19.93
N GLN A 156 1.51 5.82 -19.95
CA GLN A 156 2.86 5.54 -20.44
C GLN A 156 3.69 4.81 -19.38
N LEU A 157 4.71 4.05 -19.81
CA LEU A 157 5.71 3.53 -18.87
C LEU A 157 6.57 4.68 -18.34
N TYR A 158 7.00 4.60 -17.07
CA TYR A 158 7.81 5.63 -16.41
C TYR A 158 9.02 6.10 -17.24
N GLY A 159 9.74 5.17 -17.88
CA GLY A 159 10.87 5.52 -18.74
C GLY A 159 10.50 6.43 -19.92
N ALA A 160 9.38 6.15 -20.59
CA ALA A 160 8.87 6.99 -21.69
C ALA A 160 8.21 8.28 -21.18
N TRP A 161 7.59 8.23 -20.00
CA TRP A 161 6.99 9.39 -19.36
C TRP A 161 8.03 10.46 -19.05
N LEU A 162 9.22 10.08 -18.56
CA LEU A 162 10.35 10.99 -18.30
C LEU A 162 10.82 11.74 -19.56
N GLU A 163 10.71 11.11 -20.74
CA GLU A 163 11.09 11.72 -22.02
C GLU A 163 9.97 12.62 -22.60
N GLY A 164 8.76 12.52 -22.05
CA GLY A 164 7.58 13.24 -22.49
C GLY A 164 7.50 14.68 -21.97
N LYS A 165 6.48 15.42 -22.44
CA LYS A 165 6.16 16.77 -21.93
C LYS A 165 5.52 16.75 -20.53
N ASP A 166 4.91 15.62 -20.19
CA ASP A 166 4.27 15.39 -18.89
C ASP A 166 5.28 14.94 -17.83
N GLY A 167 6.49 14.54 -18.25
CA GLY A 167 7.56 14.09 -17.39
C GLY A 167 8.34 15.22 -16.73
N CYS A 168 9.11 14.85 -15.73
CA CYS A 168 10.00 15.76 -15.01
C CYS A 168 11.24 16.04 -15.83
N GLN A 169 11.10 16.99 -16.76
CA GLN A 169 12.21 17.52 -17.53
C GLN A 169 13.15 18.25 -16.56
N LYS A 170 14.39 17.75 -16.46
CA LYS A 170 15.47 18.45 -15.75
C LYS A 170 15.91 19.70 -16.51
#